data_AF-A0A963NFF9-F1
#
_entry.id   AF-A0A963NFF9-F1
#
_cell.length_a   1.000
_cell.length_b   1.000
_cell.length_c   1.000
_cell.angle_alpha   90.00
_cell.angle_beta   90.00
_cell.angle_gamma   90.00
#
_symmetry.space_group_name_H-M   'P 1'
#
loop_
_entity.id
_entity.type
_entity.pdbx_description
1 polymer ?
#
loop_
_entity_poly.entity_id
_entity_poly.type
_entity_poly.pdbx_seq_one_letter_code
_entity_poly.pdbx_strand_id
1 'polypeptide(L)'
;MLALIEGAPDATAHRGALADIAIELMKSGFDGYFLAPLKKAKAGFLIEQSANVGLMGAQQVIGSVTRNIIGRMDAPQLLSVCGSIRAFMV
;
A
#
# COMPACT_ATOMS: atom_id res chain seq x y z
N MET A 1 -2.39 -11.31 -8.61
CA MET A 1 -3.00 -10.04 -9.08
C MET A 1 -2.06 -9.20 -9.92
N LEU A 2 -0.80 -8.97 -9.52
CA LEU A 2 0.18 -8.23 -10.35
C LEU A 2 0.40 -8.84 -11.75
N ALA A 3 0.54 -10.17 -11.84
CA ALA A 3 0.66 -10.87 -13.13
C ALA A 3 -0.55 -10.69 -14.06
N LEU A 4 -1.75 -10.46 -13.50
CA LEU A 4 -2.97 -10.17 -14.27
C LEU A 4 -2.91 -8.76 -14.88
N ILE A 5 -2.37 -7.79 -14.15
CA ILE A 5 -2.20 -6.40 -14.63
C ILE A 5 -1.12 -6.34 -15.71
N GLU A 6 -0.01 -7.04 -15.50
CA GLU A 6 1.11 -7.09 -16.44
C GLU A 6 0.77 -7.82 -17.74
N GLY A 7 -0.09 -8.83 -17.69
CA GLY A 7 -0.56 -9.58 -18.86
C GLY A 7 -1.80 -9.01 -19.53
N ALA A 8 -2.36 -7.90 -19.03
CA ALA A 8 -3.58 -7.32 -19.57
C ALA A 8 -3.33 -6.64 -20.93
N PRO A 9 -4.25 -6.78 -21.92
CA PRO A 9 -4.18 -6.04 -23.18
C PRO A 9 -4.15 -4.52 -22.99
N ASP A 10 -4.80 -4.03 -21.93
CA ASP A 10 -4.76 -2.64 -21.49
C ASP A 10 -4.51 -2.58 -19.98
N ALA A 11 -3.26 -2.33 -19.59
CA ALA A 11 -2.87 -2.17 -18.20
C ALA A 11 -3.59 -0.98 -17.51
N THR A 12 -4.03 0.03 -18.28
CA THR A 12 -4.68 1.22 -17.72
C THR A 12 -6.08 0.95 -17.17
N ALA A 13 -6.73 -0.11 -17.66
CA ALA A 13 -7.98 -0.64 -17.09
C ALA A 13 -7.82 -1.13 -15.64
N HIS A 14 -6.58 -1.37 -15.19
CA HIS A 14 -6.27 -1.92 -13.87
C HIS A 14 -5.63 -0.93 -12.89
N ARG A 15 -5.65 0.38 -13.19
CA ARG A 15 -5.11 1.44 -12.31
C ARG A 15 -5.65 1.36 -10.88
N GLY A 16 -6.96 1.18 -10.73
CA GLY A 16 -7.60 1.06 -9.42
C GLY A 16 -7.08 -0.15 -8.64
N ALA A 17 -7.03 -1.31 -9.30
CA ALA A 17 -6.53 -2.53 -8.69
C ALA A 17 -5.06 -2.42 -8.25
N LEU A 18 -4.20 -1.77 -9.05
CA LEU A 18 -2.81 -1.53 -8.66
C LEU A 18 -2.70 -0.58 -7.47
N ALA A 19 -3.54 0.46 -7.43
CA ALA A 19 -3.59 1.39 -6.31
C ALA A 19 -4.01 0.70 -5.01
N ASP A 20 -5.02 -0.18 -5.06
CA ASP A 20 -5.47 -0.92 -3.90
C ASP A 20 -4.40 -1.91 -3.40
N ILE A 21 -3.68 -2.60 -4.29
CA ILE A 21 -2.52 -3.45 -3.90
C ILE A 21 -1.47 -2.62 -3.16
N ALA A 22 -1.08 -1.46 -3.71
CA ALA A 22 -0.07 -0.62 -3.08
C ALA A 22 -0.52 -0.15 -1.68
N ILE A 23 -1.80 0.19 -1.52
CA ILE A 23 -2.39 0.59 -0.24
C ILE A 23 -2.38 -0.56 0.77
N GLU A 24 -2.75 -1.76 0.34
CA GLU A 24 -2.71 -2.96 1.21
C GLU A 24 -1.30 -3.28 1.67
N LEU A 25 -0.31 -3.21 0.78
CA LEU A 25 1.09 -3.44 1.13
C LEU A 25 1.60 -2.42 2.16
N MET A 26 1.30 -1.13 1.97
CA MET A 26 1.67 -0.09 2.93
C MET A 26 0.98 -0.30 4.28
N LYS A 27 -0.30 -0.68 4.29
CA LYS A 27 -1.03 -1.01 5.51
C LYS A 27 -0.35 -2.17 6.25
N SER A 28 -0.05 -3.25 5.55
CA SER A 28 0.69 -4.39 6.12
C SER A 28 2.07 -3.98 6.64
N GLY A 29 2.74 -3.05 5.96
CA GLY A 29 4.02 -2.47 6.40
C GLY A 29 3.88 -1.68 7.70
N PHE A 30 2.86 -0.82 7.84
CA PHE A 30 2.60 -0.09 9.09
C PHE A 30 2.29 -1.03 10.25
N ASP A 31 1.50 -2.06 10.00
CA ASP A 31 1.17 -3.06 11.02
C ASP A 31 2.42 -3.83 11.46
N GLY A 32 3.24 -4.27 10.49
CA GLY A 32 4.42 -5.11 10.74
C GLY A 32 5.62 -4.35 11.33
N TYR A 33 5.91 -3.15 10.83
CA TYR A 33 7.10 -2.40 11.22
C TYR A 33 6.86 -1.38 12.34
N PHE A 34 5.61 -1.03 12.65
CA PHE A 34 5.30 -0.05 13.70
C PHE A 34 4.41 -0.62 14.80
N LEU A 35 3.21 -1.10 14.50
CA LEU A 35 2.28 -1.57 15.54
C LEU A 35 2.74 -2.86 16.22
N ALA A 36 3.17 -3.86 15.46
CA ALA A 36 3.58 -5.15 16.02
C ALA A 36 4.79 -5.02 16.97
N PRO A 37 5.84 -4.22 16.66
CA PRO A 37 6.92 -3.94 17.59
C PRO A 37 6.46 -3.26 18.89
N LEU A 38 5.55 -2.29 18.82
CA LEU A 38 5.00 -1.62 20.02
C LEU A 38 4.28 -2.61 20.94
N LYS A 39 3.45 -3.48 20.36
CA LYS A 39 2.76 -4.56 21.08
C LYS A 39 3.75 -5.54 21.71
N LYS A 40 4.76 -5.96 20.94
CA LYS A 40 5.81 -6.88 21.43
C LYS A 40 6.61 -6.28 22.58
N ALA A 41 6.88 -4.97 22.52
CA ALA A 41 7.56 -4.23 23.58
C ALA A 41 6.69 -3.97 24.81
N LYS A 42 5.38 -4.30 24.76
CA LYS A 42 4.40 -3.97 25.80
C LYS A 42 4.42 -2.47 26.14
N ALA A 43 4.43 -1.63 25.10
CA ALA A 43 4.51 -0.17 25.23
C ALA A 43 3.34 0.41 26.06
N GLY A 44 2.25 -0.33 26.22
CA GLY A 44 1.12 0.02 27.06
C GLY A 44 -0.04 0.55 26.25
N PHE A 45 -1.25 0.35 26.79
CA PHE A 45 -2.50 0.54 26.06
C PHE A 45 -2.65 1.93 25.43
N LEU A 46 -2.33 3.00 26.17
CA LEU A 46 -2.47 4.37 25.66
C LEU A 46 -1.55 4.63 24.47
N ILE A 47 -0.29 4.16 24.51
CA ILE A 47 0.67 4.33 23.41
C ILE A 47 0.20 3.56 22.18
N GLU A 48 -0.23 2.31 22.36
CA GLU A 48 -0.77 1.49 21.28
C GLU A 48 -2.03 2.11 20.65
N GLN A 49 -2.93 2.69 21.45
CA GLN A 49 -4.12 3.38 20.94
C GLN A 49 -3.77 4.65 20.18
N SER A 50 -2.87 5.48 20.71
CA SER A 50 -2.37 6.66 19.99
C SER A 50 -1.75 6.29 18.65
N ALA A 51 -0.98 5.22 18.59
CA ALA A 51 -0.40 4.71 17.35
C ALA A 51 -1.47 4.24 16.35
N ASN A 52 -2.51 3.52 16.80
CA ASN A 52 -3.62 3.10 15.93
C ASN A 52 -4.36 4.31 15.32
N VAL A 53 -4.71 5.31 16.14
CA VAL A 53 -5.42 6.51 15.67
C VAL A 53 -4.57 7.29 14.66
N GLY A 54 -3.28 7.50 14.97
CA GLY A 54 -2.36 8.17 14.07
C GLY A 54 -2.22 7.44 12.72
N LEU A 55 -2.11 6.11 12.75
CA LEU A 55 -2.04 5.30 11.53
C LEU A 55 -3.33 5.34 10.72
N MET A 56 -4.51 5.35 11.35
CA MET A 56 -5.77 5.49 10.61
C MET A 56 -5.80 6.79 9.79
N GLY A 57 -5.37 7.91 10.39
CA GLY A 57 -5.27 9.19 9.69
C GLY A 57 -4.23 9.15 8.55
N ALA A 58 -3.04 8.62 8.83
CA ALA A 58 -1.99 8.48 7.82
C ALA A 58 -2.44 7.60 6.64
N GLN A 59 -3.09 6.47 6.91
CA GLN A 59 -3.60 5.54 5.90
C GLN A 59 -4.67 6.19 5.03
N GLN A 60 -5.53 7.04 5.59
CA GLN A 60 -6.53 7.78 4.81
C GLN A 60 -5.88 8.75 3.82
N VAL A 61 -4.91 9.54 4.29
CA VAL A 61 -4.19 10.51 3.46
C VAL A 61 -3.41 9.78 2.36
N ILE A 62 -2.59 8.79 2.74
CA ILE A 62 -1.79 8.01 1.80
C ILE A 62 -2.68 7.30 0.79
N GLY A 63 -3.79 6.67 1.22
CA GLY A 63 -4.72 6.00 0.32
C GLY A 63 -5.33 6.94 -0.73
N SER A 64 -5.63 8.19 -0.35
CA SER A 64 -6.09 9.21 -1.30
C SER A 64 -4.99 9.60 -2.30
N VAL A 65 -3.77 9.84 -1.81
CA VAL A 65 -2.62 10.22 -2.66
C VAL A 65 -2.28 9.09 -3.64
N THR A 66 -2.22 7.84 -3.17
CA THR A 66 -1.91 6.68 -4.00
C THR A 66 -2.92 6.48 -5.12
N ARG A 67 -4.22 6.56 -4.82
CA ARG A 67 -5.27 6.47 -5.86
C ARG A 67 -5.18 7.62 -6.85
N ASN A 68 -4.86 8.83 -6.40
CA ASN A 68 -4.70 9.98 -7.27
C ASN A 68 -3.49 9.85 -8.22
N ILE A 69 -2.37 9.31 -7.74
CA ILE A 69 -1.15 9.17 -8.54
C ILE A 69 -1.27 7.99 -9.50
N ILE A 70 -1.52 6.78 -8.97
CA ILE A 70 -1.60 5.55 -9.79
C ILE A 70 -2.81 5.61 -10.74
N GLY A 71 -3.92 6.23 -10.30
CA GLY A 71 -5.12 6.44 -11.10
C GLY A 71 -4.92 7.28 -12.36
N ARG A 72 -3.77 7.97 -12.51
CA ARG A 72 -3.45 8.83 -13.66
C ARG A 72 -2.28 8.33 -14.50
N MET A 73 -1.64 7.23 -14.11
CA MET A 73 -0.45 6.69 -14.80
C MET A 73 -0.79 6.06 -16.14
N ASP A 74 0.09 6.19 -17.13
CA ASP A 74 0.00 5.44 -18.39
C ASP A 74 0.43 3.97 -18.25
N ALA A 75 0.27 3.17 -19.32
CA ALA A 75 0.58 1.75 -19.28
C ALA A 75 2.06 1.46 -18.94
N PRO A 76 3.08 2.09 -19.56
CA PRO A 76 4.48 1.90 -19.18
C PRO A 76 4.76 2.21 -17.69
N GLN A 77 4.18 3.29 -17.16
CA GLN A 77 4.32 3.65 -15.75
C GLN A 77 3.71 2.60 -14.83
N LEU A 78 2.51 2.10 -15.15
CA LEU A 78 1.85 1.05 -14.36
C LEU A 78 2.65 -0.26 -14.33
N LEU A 79 3.20 -0.67 -15.49
CA LEU A 79 4.05 -1.87 -15.57
C LEU A 79 5.34 -1.70 -14.76
N SER A 80 5.95 -0.53 -14.80
CA SER A 80 7.13 -0.20 -13.98
C SER A 80 6.83 -0.31 -12.47
N VAL A 81 5.68 0.22 -12.03
CA VAL A 81 5.23 0.08 -10.64
C VAL A 81 4.98 -1.39 -10.28
N CYS A 82 4.34 -2.17 -11.15
CA CYS A 82 4.10 -3.61 -10.92
C CYS A 82 5.42 -4.38 -10.74
N GLY A 83 6.39 -4.16 -11.63
CA GLY A 83 7.71 -4.77 -11.55
C GLY A 83 8.46 -4.38 -10.27
N SER A 84 8.35 -3.12 -9.84
CA SER A 84 8.95 -2.64 -8.60
C SER A 84 8.34 -3.28 -7.36
N ILE A 85 7.00 -3.35 -7.29
CA ILE A 85 6.30 -4.01 -6.17
C ILE A 85 6.69 -5.49 -6.09
N ARG A 86 6.77 -6.17 -7.24
CA ARG A 86 7.17 -7.59 -7.32
C ARG A 86 8.56 -7.82 -6.72
N ALA A 87 9.49 -6.89 -6.91
CA ALA A 87 10.85 -6.98 -6.34
C ALA A 87 10.88 -6.86 -4.81
N PHE A 88 9.83 -6.33 -4.17
CA PHE A 88 9.71 -6.27 -2.71
C PHE A 88 8.96 -7.47 -2.10
N MET A 89 8.28 -8.28 -2.91
CA MET A 89 7.49 -9.44 -2.44
C MET A 89 8.33 -10.74 -2.34
N VAL A 90 9.65 -10.61 -2.20
CA VAL A 90 10.62 -11.73 -2.14
C VAL A 90 10.75 -12.25 -0.72
#